data_AF-A0AA43IPD5-F1
#
_entry.id   AF-A0AA43IPD5-F1
#
_cell.length_a   1.000
_cell.length_b   1.000
_cell.length_c   1.000
_cell.angle_alpha   90.00
_cell.angle_beta   90.00
_cell.angle_gamma   90.00
#
_symmetry.space_group_name_H-M   'P 1'
#
loop_
_entity.id
_entity.type
_entity.pdbx_description
1 polymer ?
#
loop_
_entity_poly.entity_id
_entity_poly.type
_entity_poly.pdbx_seq_one_letter_code
_entity_poly.pdbx_strand_id
1 'polypeptide(L)' 'MGTSAGRKTVGVSRGLMMLCDICYAQVIADKLTDEKNFVADADTLFDTICCGCTDINRPLIDDMAGSGE' A
#
# COMPACT_ATOMS: atom_id res chain seq x y z
N MET A 1 3.04 -14.50 15.77
CA MET A 1 4.01 -13.62 15.07
C MET A 1 3.27 -12.41 14.55
N GLY A 2 3.41 -11.26 15.21
CA GLY A 2 2.87 -9.98 14.75
C GLY A 2 3.97 -8.95 14.79
N THR A 3 5.00 -9.12 13.96
CA THR A 3 6.07 -8.13 13.83
C THR A 3 5.58 -7.02 12.93
N SER A 4 4.99 -5.97 13.51
CA SER A 4 4.65 -4.72 12.82
C SER A 4 5.89 -3.86 12.52
N ALA A 5 7.04 -4.50 12.25
CA ALA A 5 8.29 -3.83 11.93
C ALA A 5 8.33 -3.53 10.43
N GLY A 6 7.94 -2.31 10.04
CA GLY A 6 8.25 -1.76 8.72
C GLY A 6 7.18 -1.97 7.65
N ARG A 7 5.99 -1.38 7.84
CA ARG A 7 5.10 -1.13 6.70
C ARG A 7 5.85 -0.22 5.70
N LYS A 8 6.08 -0.73 4.49
CA LYS A 8 6.84 -0.03 3.44
C LYS A 8 5.87 0.72 2.55
N THR A 9 6.33 1.83 2.00
CA THR A 9 5.51 2.67 1.13
C THR A 9 6.09 2.70 -0.26
N VAL A 10 5.23 2.55 -1.27
CA VAL A 10 5.58 2.73 -2.69
C VAL A 10 4.79 3.89 -3.25
N GLY A 11 5.43 4.66 -4.14
CA GLY A 11 4.73 5.67 -4.92
C GLY A 11 3.97 5.01 -6.06
N VAL A 12 2.75 5.47 -6.33
CA VAL A 12 1.93 5.08 -7.48
C VAL A 12 1.38 6.35 -8.13
N SER A 13 0.91 6.27 -9.36
CA SER A 13 0.27 7.42 -10.05
C SER A 13 -0.92 8.02 -9.29
N ARG A 14 -1.58 7.26 -8.41
CA ARG A 14 -2.68 7.70 -7.54
C ARG A 14 -2.26 8.21 -6.16
N GLY A 15 -0.97 8.21 -5.81
CA GLY A 15 -0.46 8.65 -4.51
C GLY A 15 0.55 7.67 -3.89
N LEU A 16 0.47 7.48 -2.57
CA LEU A 16 1.32 6.55 -1.81
C LEU A 16 0.49 5.35 -1.33
N MET A 17 0.98 4.14 -1.59
CA MET A 17 0.42 2.89 -1.05
C MET A 17 1.29 2.33 0.07
N MET A 18 0.64 1.76 1.09
CA MET A 18 1.29 1.05 2.18
C MET A 18 1.21 -0.45 1.95
N LEU A 19 2.36 -1.09 1.84
CA LEU A 19 2.48 -2.53 1.68
C LEU A 19 3.04 -3.17 2.95
N CYS A 20 2.65 -4.41 3.19
CA CYS A 20 3.34 -5.26 4.15
C CYS A 20 4.72 -5.67 3.62
N ASP A 21 5.61 -6.11 4.50
CA ASP A 21 6.98 -6.51 4.14
C ASP A 21 7.02 -7.58 3.04
N ILE A 22 6.07 -8.54 3.09
CA ILE A 22 5.96 -9.63 2.12
C ILE A 22 5.59 -9.10 0.73
N CYS A 23 4.54 -8.27 0.63
CA CYS A 23 4.10 -7.71 -0.64
C CYS A 23 5.14 -6.73 -1.19
N TYR A 24 5.78 -5.94 -0.34
CA TYR A 24 6.87 -5.07 -0.76
C TYR A 24 8.03 -5.89 -1.33
N ALA A 25 8.48 -6.94 -0.63
CA ALA A 25 9.55 -7.82 -1.12
C ALA A 25 9.20 -8.45 -2.48
N GLN A 26 7.95 -8.89 -2.68
CA GLN A 26 7.47 -9.41 -3.97
C GLN A 26 7.53 -8.35 -5.07
N VAL A 27 7.05 -7.14 -4.79
CA VAL A 27 7.05 -6.02 -5.76
C VAL A 27 8.47 -5.62 -6.17
N ILE A 28 9.42 -5.62 -5.23
CA ILE A 28 10.84 -5.37 -5.53
C ILE A 28 11.45 -6.55 -6.31
N ALA A 29 11.11 -7.79 -5.94
CA ALA A 29 11.60 -9.00 -6.62
C ALA A 29 11.12 -9.06 -8.08
N ASP A 30 9.87 -8.69 -8.32
CA ASP A 30 9.25 -8.63 -9.64
C ASP A 30 9.65 -7.38 -10.45
N LYS A 31 10.41 -6.45 -9.83
CA LYS A 31 10.85 -5.18 -10.43
C LYS A 31 9.67 -4.31 -10.90
N LEU A 32 8.56 -4.35 -10.18
CA LEU A 32 7.39 -3.51 -10.43
C LEU A 32 7.65 -2.04 -10.07
N THR A 33 8.61 -1.77 -9.19
CA THR A 33 9.05 -0.42 -8.83
C THR A 33 10.31 0.01 -9.58
N ASP A 34 10.35 1.29 -9.91
CA ASP A 34 11.53 2.00 -10.41
C ASP A 34 12.58 2.28 -9.31
N GLU A 35 13.73 2.86 -9.68
CA GLU A 35 14.82 3.27 -8.77
C GLU A 35 14.35 4.16 -7.60
N LYS A 36 13.25 4.89 -7.78
CA LYS A 36 12.62 5.73 -6.75
C LYS A 36 11.51 5.04 -5.92
N ASN A 37 11.39 3.71 -5.99
CA ASN A 37 10.27 2.98 -5.37
C ASN A 37 8.89 3.44 -5.91
N PHE A 38 8.85 3.76 -7.21
CA PHE A 38 7.64 4.22 -7.88
C PHE A 38 7.12 3.14 -8.82
N VAL A 39 5.85 2.78 -8.68
CA VAL A 39 5.15 1.82 -9.52
C VAL A 39 4.33 2.59 -10.55
N ALA A 40 4.75 2.51 -11.80
CA ALA A 40 4.01 3.10 -12.92
C ALA A 40 2.70 2.35 -13.19
N ASP A 41 2.72 1.04 -13.00
CA ASP A 41 1.63 0.13 -13.34
C ASP A 41 0.85 -0.29 -12.07
N ALA A 42 -0.10 0.55 -11.68
CA ALA A 42 -0.86 0.34 -10.46
C ALA A 42 -1.75 -0.91 -10.54
N ASP A 43 -2.27 -1.27 -11.72
CA ASP A 43 -3.14 -2.44 -11.92
C ASP A 43 -2.40 -3.74 -11.55
N THR A 44 -1.19 -3.91 -12.09
CA THR A 44 -0.31 -5.04 -11.77
C THR A 44 0.07 -5.08 -10.28
N LEU A 45 0.26 -3.91 -9.66
CA LEU A 45 0.50 -3.82 -8.21
C LEU A 45 -0.69 -4.36 -7.41
N PHE A 46 -1.93 -3.97 -7.77
CA PHE A 46 -3.13 -4.40 -7.06
C PHE A 46 -3.37 -5.92 -7.16
N ASP A 47 -2.98 -6.55 -8.27
CA ASP A 47 -3.02 -8.01 -8.42
C ASP A 47 -1.96 -8.73 -7.55
N THR A 48 -0.80 -8.10 -7.38
CA THR A 48 0.34 -8.68 -6.64
C THR A 48 0.24 -8.53 -5.12
N ILE A 49 -0.38 -7.46 -4.63
CA ILE A 49 -0.50 -7.18 -3.20
C ILE A 49 -1.67 -7.91 -2.55
N CYS A 50 -1.58 -8.17 -1.25
CA CYS A 50 -2.69 -8.77 -0.50
C CYS A 50 -3.77 -7.73 -0.14
N CYS A 51 -5.00 -8.20 0.14
CA CYS A 51 -6.13 -7.36 0.58
C CYS A 51 -5.88 -6.57 1.88
N GLY A 52 -4.78 -6.84 2.60
CA GLY A 52 -4.36 -6.08 3.79
C GLY A 52 -3.48 -4.86 3.48
N CYS A 53 -3.06 -4.67 2.23
CA CYS A 53 -2.32 -3.48 1.80
C CYS A 53 -3.33 -2.38 1.44
N THR A 54 -3.15 -1.18 1.99
CA THR A 54 -4.11 -0.08 1.84
C THR A 54 -3.42 1.18 1.32
N ASP A 55 -4.15 1.99 0.57
CA ASP A 55 -3.69 3.30 0.16
C ASP A 55 -3.68 4.28 1.34
N ILE A 56 -2.57 4.99 1.52
CA ILE A 56 -2.39 5.97 2.61
C ILE A 56 -3.10 7.29 2.26
N ASN A 57 -3.40 7.47 0.97
CA ASN A 57 -4.14 8.63 0.47
C ASN A 57 -5.65 8.47 0.56
N ARG A 58 -6.19 7.34 1.04
CA ARG A 58 -7.57 7.32 1.49
C ARG A 58 -7.62 8.31 2.66
N PRO A 59 -8.33 9.45 2.53
CA PRO A 59 -8.57 10.25 3.71
C PRO A 59 -9.18 9.31 4.75
N LEU A 60 -8.84 9.52 6.01
CA LEU A 60 -9.60 8.99 7.14
C LEU A 60 -11.04 9.53 7.05
N ILE A 61 -11.82 9.05 6.08
CA ILE A 61 -13.27 9.12 6.01
C ILE A 61 -13.78 7.76 6.48
N ASP A 62 -13.37 7.39 7.69
CA ASP A 62 -14.04 6.37 8.50
C ASP A 62 -13.85 6.71 9.99
N ASP A 63 -14.23 7.94 10.36
CA ASP A 63 -14.58 8.28 11.74
C ASP A 63 -15.54 9.48 11.76
N MET A 64 -16.73 9.31 11.16
CA MET A 64 -17.96 9.99 11.61
C MET A 64 -19.17 9.12 11.23
N ALA A 65 -19.11 7.84 11.57
CA ALA A 65 -20.32 7.05 11.74
C ALA A 65 -20.88 7.39 13.12
N GLY A 66 -21.81 8.36 13.16
CA GLY A 66 -22.82 8.56 14.21
C GLY A 66 -22.39 8.44 15.68
N SER A 67 -22.17 9.58 16.34
CA SER A 67 -22.69 9.75 17.70
C SER A 67 -23.84 10.74 17.62
N GLY A 68 -25.04 10.19 17.43
CA GLY A 68 -26.25 10.90 17.80
C GLY A 68 -26.42 10.77 19.30
N GLU A 69 -26.27 11.88 20.00
CA GLU A 69 -26.83 12.11 21.34
C GLU A 69 -27.63 13.42 21.31
#